data_AF-A0AAD6PTP5-F1
#
_entry.id   AF-A0AAD6PTP5-F1
#
_cell.length_a   1.000
_cell.length_b   1.000
_cell.length_c   1.000
_cell.angle_alpha   90.00
_cell.angle_beta   90.00
_cell.angle_gamma   90.00
#
_symmetry.space_group_name_H-M   'P 1'
#
loop_
_entity.id
_entity.type
_entity.pdbx_description
1 polymer ?
#
loop_
_entity_poly.entity_id
_entity_poly.type
_entity_poly.pdbx_seq_one_letter_code
_entity_poly.pdbx_strand_id
1 'polypeptide(L)'
;MAAKAGAAASFMFMLFLLNIACQAQLSPAFYDSSCPNALSAIRTSIRSAIASDRRMAASLIRLHFHDCFVLGCDASILLDETPSIQSERLPSAILTLLEVIM
;
A
#
# COMPACT_ATOMS: atom_id res chain seq x y z
N MET A 1 -47.88 17.92 -15.28
CA MET A 1 -46.72 17.53 -16.11
C MET A 1 -45.36 17.85 -15.46
N ALA A 2 -45.28 18.68 -14.41
CA ALA A 2 -44.03 19.03 -13.71
C ALA A 2 -43.42 17.91 -12.83
N ALA A 3 -44.22 17.04 -12.21
CA ALA A 3 -43.74 16.02 -11.27
C ALA A 3 -42.84 14.93 -11.91
N LYS A 4 -43.05 14.60 -13.20
CA LYS A 4 -42.24 13.63 -13.95
C LYS A 4 -40.88 14.19 -14.36
N ALA A 5 -40.78 15.50 -14.60
CA ALA A 5 -39.54 16.18 -14.95
C ALA A 5 -38.58 16.26 -13.74
N GLY A 6 -39.10 16.46 -12.53
CA GLY A 6 -38.30 16.44 -11.30
C GLY A 6 -37.70 15.07 -10.98
N ALA A 7 -38.47 13.99 -11.18
CA ALA A 7 -37.97 12.62 -11.00
C ALA A 7 -36.88 12.27 -12.04
N ALA A 8 -37.07 12.65 -13.30
CA ALA A 8 -36.08 12.45 -14.35
C ALA A 8 -34.79 13.26 -14.11
N ALA A 9 -34.91 14.51 -13.66
CA ALA A 9 -33.76 15.36 -13.30
C ALA A 9 -32.99 14.80 -12.11
N SER A 10 -33.69 14.31 -11.08
CA SER A 10 -33.06 13.65 -9.93
C SER A 10 -32.36 12.35 -10.31
N PHE A 11 -32.94 11.56 -11.24
CA PHE A 11 -32.33 10.33 -11.73
C PHE A 11 -31.08 10.60 -12.58
N MET A 12 -31.13 11.61 -13.45
CA MET A 12 -29.96 12.07 -14.23
C MET A 12 -28.84 12.61 -13.34
N PHE A 13 -29.18 13.34 -12.27
CA PHE A 13 -28.21 13.82 -11.29
C PHE A 13 -27.56 12.67 -10.49
N MET A 14 -28.34 11.67 -10.06
CA MET A 14 -27.81 10.46 -9.41
C MET A 14 -26.90 9.65 -10.35
N LEU A 15 -27.27 9.50 -11.62
CA LEU A 15 -26.42 8.89 -12.66
C LEU A 15 -25.10 9.65 -12.85
N PHE A 16 -25.13 10.99 -12.80
CA PHE A 16 -23.93 11.81 -12.88
C PHE A 16 -23.00 11.64 -11.66
N LEU A 17 -23.56 11.56 -10.45
CA LEU A 17 -22.80 11.30 -9.22
C LEU A 17 -22.15 9.91 -9.21
N LEU A 18 -22.81 8.90 -9.80
CA LEU A 18 -22.27 7.54 -9.95
C LEU A 18 -21.04 7.46 -10.89
N ASN A 19 -20.79 8.49 -11.70
CA ASN A 19 -19.66 8.55 -12.64
C ASN A 19 -18.46 9.33 -12.09
N ILE A 20 -18.49 9.79 -10.84
CA ILE A 20 -17.34 10.42 -10.20
C ILE A 20 -16.31 9.32 -9.90
N ALA A 21 -15.35 9.15 -10.81
CA ALA A 21 -14.20 8.29 -10.58
C ALA A 21 -13.39 8.82 -9.39
N CYS A 22 -13.19 7.97 -8.38
CA CYS A 22 -12.25 8.27 -7.30
C CYS A 22 -10.82 8.21 -7.86
N GLN A 23 -10.13 9.34 -7.92
CA GLN A 23 -8.71 9.37 -8.28
C GLN A 23 -7.86 9.10 -7.03
N ALA A 24 -7.58 7.83 -6.76
CA ALA A 24 -6.62 7.40 -5.73
C ALA A 24 -5.18 7.40 -6.29
N GLN A 25 -4.73 8.54 -6.82
CA GLN A 25 -3.41 8.63 -7.45
C GLN A 25 -2.31 8.78 -6.40
N LEU A 26 -1.25 7.95 -6.50
CA LEU A 26 -0.07 8.09 -5.66
C LEU A 26 0.70 9.37 -6.00
N SER A 27 1.32 9.96 -4.97
CA SER A 27 2.20 11.11 -5.11
C SER A 27 3.52 10.87 -4.38
N PRO A 28 4.68 11.18 -4.99
CA PRO A 28 5.97 11.12 -4.29
C PRO A 28 6.06 12.11 -3.12
N ALA A 29 5.21 13.14 -3.11
CA ALA A 29 5.14 14.18 -2.07
C ALA A 29 4.14 13.87 -0.95
N PHE A 30 3.60 12.64 -0.89
CA PHE A 30 2.53 12.28 0.05
C PHE A 30 2.89 12.56 1.53
N TYR A 31 4.16 12.37 1.90
CA TYR A 31 4.64 12.56 3.28
C TYR A 31 5.28 13.93 3.55
N ASP A 32 5.34 14.83 2.58
CA ASP A 32 6.12 16.08 2.71
C ASP A 32 5.63 16.98 3.86
N SER A 33 4.32 16.98 4.14
CA SER A 33 3.72 17.80 5.20
C SER A 33 3.53 17.05 6.53
N SER A 34 3.27 15.74 6.48
CA SER A 34 2.94 14.93 7.66
C SER A 34 4.17 14.29 8.30
N CYS A 35 5.14 13.86 7.49
CA CYS A 35 6.37 13.22 7.94
C CYS A 35 7.53 13.49 6.94
N PRO A 36 8.08 14.72 6.89
CA PRO A 36 9.07 15.13 5.88
C PRO A 36 10.36 14.31 5.92
N ASN A 37 10.68 13.70 7.07
CA ASN A 37 11.87 12.88 7.25
C ASN A 37 11.66 11.39 6.96
N ALA A 38 10.45 10.96 6.55
CA ALA A 38 10.12 9.56 6.32
C ALA A 38 11.11 8.91 5.34
N LEU A 39 11.33 9.52 4.18
CA LEU A 39 12.22 8.96 3.16
C LEU A 39 13.68 8.90 3.63
N SER A 40 14.15 9.90 4.40
CA SER A 40 15.51 9.88 4.96
C SER A 40 15.70 8.81 6.02
N ALA A 41 14.70 8.59 6.88
CA ALA A 41 14.73 7.55 7.90
C ALA A 41 14.77 6.16 7.24
N ILE A 42 13.86 5.90 6.30
CA ILE A 42 13.80 4.64 5.53
C ILE A 42 15.14 4.36 4.83
N ARG A 43 15.72 5.36 4.15
CA ARG A 43 17.02 5.21 3.49
C ARG A 43 18.15 4.86 4.46
N THR A 44 18.12 5.41 5.67
CA THR A 44 19.14 5.15 6.69
C THR A 44 19.04 3.72 7.20
N SER A 45 17.83 3.26 7.53
CA SER A 45 17.58 1.87 7.97
C SER A 45 17.98 0.86 6.90
N ILE A 46 17.58 1.08 5.63
CA ILE A 46 17.94 0.19 4.51
C ILE A 46 19.46 0.15 4.30
N ARG A 47 20.15 1.30 4.36
CA ARG A 47 21.62 1.35 4.21
C ARG A 47 22.33 0.60 5.33
N SER A 48 21.87 0.75 6.58
CA SER A 48 22.39 0.01 7.72
C SER A 48 22.23 -1.50 7.53
N ALA A 49 21.04 -1.94 7.10
CA ALA A 49 20.76 -3.35 6.84
C ALA A 49 21.64 -3.95 5.73
N ILE A 50 21.80 -3.22 4.62
CA ILE A 50 22.66 -3.64 3.50
C ILE A 50 24.15 -3.69 3.91
N ALA A 51 24.58 -2.76 4.77
CA ALA A 51 25.94 -2.77 5.31
C ALA A 51 26.19 -4.00 6.21
N SER A 52 25.17 -4.44 6.96
CA SER A 52 25.23 -5.65 7.79
C SER A 52 25.14 -6.94 6.97
N ASP A 53 24.21 -7.04 6.02
CA ASP A 53 24.11 -8.17 5.08
C ASP A 53 23.72 -7.64 3.68
N ARG A 54 24.65 -7.76 2.72
CA ARG A 54 24.43 -7.32 1.34
C ARG A 54 23.23 -7.98 0.66
N ARG A 55 22.84 -9.20 1.09
CA ARG A 55 21.68 -9.91 0.54
C ARG A 55 20.37 -9.17 0.83
N MET A 56 20.33 -8.29 1.84
CA MET A 56 19.14 -7.50 2.18
C MET A 56 18.64 -6.64 1.03
N ALA A 57 19.52 -6.11 0.18
CA ALA A 57 19.10 -5.35 -1.00
C ALA A 57 18.20 -6.18 -1.93
N ALA A 58 18.60 -7.43 -2.22
CA ALA A 58 17.82 -8.33 -3.06
C ALA A 58 16.55 -8.81 -2.35
N SER A 59 16.63 -9.09 -1.05
CA SER A 59 15.49 -9.57 -0.27
C SER A 59 14.38 -8.53 -0.14
N LEU A 60 14.72 -7.25 0.08
CA LEU A 60 13.73 -6.15 0.15
C LEU A 60 12.99 -5.94 -1.18
N ILE A 61 13.72 -5.97 -2.30
CA ILE A 61 13.12 -5.84 -3.63
C ILE A 61 12.21 -7.03 -3.93
N ARG A 62 12.66 -8.25 -3.61
CA ARG A 62 11.85 -9.45 -3.78
C ARG A 62 10.58 -9.38 -2.95
N LEU A 63 10.66 -8.91 -1.71
CA LEU A 63 9.48 -8.77 -0.85
C LEU A 63 8.45 -7.81 -1.45
N HIS A 64 8.88 -6.63 -1.91
CA HIS A 64 7.99 -5.67 -2.58
C HIS A 64 7.32 -6.27 -3.83
N PHE A 65 8.09 -7.03 -4.62
CA PHE A 65 7.53 -7.73 -5.79
C PHE A 65 6.51 -8.80 -5.40
N HIS A 66 6.76 -9.56 -4.32
CA HIS A 66 5.84 -10.61 -3.88
C HIS A 66 4.55 -10.02 -3.31
N ASP A 67 4.63 -8.92 -2.56
CA ASP A 67 3.46 -8.17 -2.06
C ASP A 67 2.61 -7.67 -3.23
N CYS A 68 3.19 -6.83 -4.10
CA CYS A 68 2.46 -6.22 -5.21
C CYS A 68 1.88 -7.21 -6.23
N PHE A 69 2.43 -8.43 -6.32
CA PHE A 69 1.94 -9.44 -7.27
C PHE A 69 0.68 -10.16 -6.77
N VAL A 70 0.47 -10.20 -5.46
CA VAL A 70 -0.69 -10.85 -4.83
C VAL A 70 -1.64 -9.75 -4.35
N LEU A 71 -2.73 -9.52 -5.09
CA LEU A 71 -3.84 -8.62 -4.70
C LEU A 71 -3.49 -7.13 -4.52
N GLY A 72 -2.22 -6.72 -4.51
CA GLY A 72 -1.78 -5.32 -4.55
C GLY A 72 -0.63 -5.01 -3.59
N CYS A 73 -0.14 -3.78 -3.61
CA CYS A 73 0.93 -3.33 -2.70
C CYS A 73 0.32 -2.81 -1.38
N ASP A 74 -0.25 -3.71 -0.58
CA ASP A 74 -0.98 -3.37 0.65
C ASP A 74 -0.31 -3.89 1.94
N ALA A 75 0.88 -4.47 1.82
CA ALA A 75 1.67 -5.06 2.90
C ALA A 75 1.05 -6.29 3.58
N SER A 76 0.10 -6.98 2.92
CA SER A 76 -0.54 -8.19 3.43
C SER A 76 0.49 -9.30 3.77
N ILE A 77 1.59 -9.40 3.01
CA ILE A 77 2.63 -10.41 3.19
C ILE A 77 3.37 -10.29 4.54
N LEU A 78 3.25 -9.13 5.21
CA LEU A 78 3.85 -8.87 6.52
C LEU A 78 2.99 -9.37 7.69
N LEU A 79 1.74 -9.75 7.44
CA LEU A 79 0.81 -10.16 8.50
C LEU A 79 1.13 -11.59 8.98
N ASP A 80 1.22 -11.73 10.29
CA ASP A 80 1.38 -13.03 10.95
C ASP A 80 0.08 -13.81 11.03
N GLU A 81 0.21 -15.13 11.15
CA GLU A 81 -0.93 -16.02 11.27
C GLU A 81 -1.69 -15.73 12.57
N THR A 82 -3.01 -15.67 12.46
CA THR A 82 -3.91 -15.56 13.62
C THR A 82 -4.95 -16.68 13.54
N PRO A 83 -5.67 -17.01 14.61
CA PRO A 83 -6.68 -18.08 14.58
C PRO A 83 -7.75 -17.93 13.49
N SER A 84 -7.93 -16.72 12.97
CA SER A 84 -8.90 -16.38 11.93
C SER A 84 -8.30 -16.08 10.56
N ILE A 85 -6.98 -15.92 10.45
CA ILE A 85 -6.30 -15.48 9.21
C ILE A 85 -5.08 -16.36 8.97
N GLN A 86 -5.09 -17.04 7.82
CA GLN A 86 -3.91 -17.75 7.32
C GLN A 86 -2.93 -16.74 6.71
N SER A 87 -1.66 -16.82 7.10
CA SER A 87 -0.64 -15.88 6.65
C SER A 87 -0.15 -16.19 5.23
N GLU A 88 0.09 -15.13 4.45
CA GLU A 88 0.77 -15.17 3.14
C GLU A 88 2.30 -15.13 3.28
N ARG A 89 2.80 -15.01 4.52
CA ARG A 89 4.21 -14.80 4.83
C ARG A 89 5.07 -15.92 4.25
N LEU A 90 6.08 -15.53 3.47
CA LEU A 90 7.07 -16.46 2.95
C LEU A 90 7.97 -16.97 4.08
N PRO A 91 8.28 -18.28 4.14
CA PRO A 91 9.24 -18.84 5.10
C PRO A 91 10.63 -18.21 5.04
N SER A 92 10.94 -17.47 3.97
CA SER A 92 12.22 -16.79 3.72
C SER A 92 12.22 -15.30 4.06
N ALA A 93 11.20 -14.77 4.72
CA ALA A 93 11.34 -13.50 5.44
C ALA A 93 12.33 -13.73 6.59
N ILE A 94 13.62 -13.61 6.29
CA ILE A 94 14.71 -13.73 7.27
C ILE A 94 14.32 -12.82 8.45
N LEU A 95 14.45 -13.30 9.69
CA LEU A 95 14.05 -12.55 10.88
C LEU A 95 14.60 -11.11 10.88
N THR A 96 15.77 -10.89 10.26
CA THR A 96 16.43 -9.60 10.05
C THR A 96 15.73 -8.66 9.06
N LEU A 97 14.88 -9.14 8.14
CA LEU A 97 14.11 -8.31 7.22
C LEU A 97 12.97 -7.59 7.93
N LEU A 98 12.32 -8.25 8.90
CA LEU A 98 11.26 -7.60 9.67
C LEU A 98 11.82 -6.48 10.54
N GLU A 99 13.00 -6.63 11.15
CA GLU A 99 13.65 -5.55 11.90
C GLU A 99 14.00 -4.30 11.06
N VAL A 100 14.02 -4.42 9.73
CA VAL A 100 14.24 -3.28 8.83
C VAL A 100 12.93 -2.57 8.48
N ILE A 101 11.81 -3.29 8.55
CA ILE A 101 10.48 -2.84 8.11
C ILE A 101 9.59 -2.41 9.30
N MET A 102 9.73 -3.08 10.44
CA MET A 102 9.09 -2.82 11.74
C MET A 102 10.03 -2.03 12.64
#